data_AF-B0WP84-F1
#
_entry.id   AF-B0WP84-F1
#
_cell.length_a   1.000
_cell.length_b   1.000
_cell.length_c   1.000
_cell.angle_alpha   90.00
_cell.angle_beta   90.00
_cell.angle_gamma   90.00
#
_symmetry.space_group_name_H-M   'P 1'
#
loop_
_entity.id
_entity.type
_entity.pdbx_description
1 polymer ?
#
loop_
_entity_poly.entity_id
_entity_poly.type
_entity_poly.pdbx_seq_one_letter_code
_entity_poly.pdbx_strand_id
1 'polypeptide(L)'
;MNLQSLFQDFNPSKFIVHCCLFTFTVLFCLRLDDYIDWPYWVIFIPLWVWKSIATLGAIVGAIVWCRYPHYRVEGDSYAHFKAMLISLSLHLILLMFELLACDRLTSGRHLWVLVFIPLIFGSVASVGACVWAVKHDRSFELELFCAVNALQFVFLPLKLDGFVSWSWEVVFVPLWIVLCLSLVAVLYSIIFCGILLRTPEVSHQQKKSAINSAIGNCATVLPILVFQVLLADKLDNENLDWPFIGVAGPLLLSLFVLILLSFNAKGGNKWWFGIRKSFCQFLLSVLPCLQEYGNISYHTESAAAAGQNVPLDTAAVSQLDEFEKFDKKSKKALSKKNDHLKPVVPIISIDLPD
;
A
#
# COMPACT_ATOMS: atom_id res chain seq x y z
N MET A 1 -17.69 9.20 8.49
CA MET A 1 -16.69 8.44 7.70
C MET A 1 -17.27 7.08 7.40
N ASN A 2 -17.31 6.65 6.14
CA ASN A 2 -17.89 5.36 5.78
C ASN A 2 -16.86 4.25 6.05
N LEU A 3 -17.01 3.48 7.13
CA LEU A 3 -16.07 2.41 7.51
C LEU A 3 -15.88 1.40 6.37
N GLN A 4 -16.93 1.16 5.59
CA GLN A 4 -16.90 0.29 4.41
C GLN A 4 -15.87 0.76 3.38
N SER A 5 -15.74 2.07 3.15
CA SER A 5 -14.72 2.62 2.22
C SER A 5 -13.29 2.48 2.74
N LEU A 6 -13.08 2.52 4.06
CA LEU A 6 -11.76 2.38 4.67
C LEU A 6 -11.27 0.93 4.63
N PHE A 7 -12.17 -0.03 4.80
CA PHE A 7 -11.84 -1.45 4.62
C PHE A 7 -11.74 -1.85 3.14
N GLN A 8 -12.44 -1.18 2.23
CA GLN A 8 -12.40 -1.53 0.81
C GLN A 8 -11.03 -1.30 0.17
N ASP A 9 -10.30 -0.27 0.61
CA ASP A 9 -8.98 0.12 0.08
C ASP A 9 -7.79 -0.39 0.93
N PHE A 10 -8.04 -1.30 1.88
CA PHE A 10 -7.00 -1.88 2.73
C PHE A 10 -6.14 -2.93 2.00
N ASN A 11 -4.82 -2.76 2.06
CA ASN A 11 -3.85 -3.72 1.53
C ASN A 11 -3.17 -4.52 2.67
N PRO A 12 -3.64 -5.74 2.97
CA PRO A 12 -3.12 -6.54 4.09
C PRO A 12 -1.65 -6.93 3.90
N SER A 13 -1.23 -7.21 2.66
CA SER A 13 0.15 -7.60 2.38
C SER A 13 1.12 -6.48 2.70
N LYS A 14 0.83 -5.25 2.24
CA LYS A 14 1.67 -4.08 2.53
C LYS A 14 1.66 -3.76 4.02
N PHE A 15 0.49 -3.80 4.66
CA PHE A 15 0.38 -3.57 6.10
C PHE A 15 1.29 -4.52 6.90
N ILE A 16 1.22 -5.83 6.64
CA ILE A 16 2.06 -6.83 7.32
C ILE A 16 3.55 -6.54 7.09
N VAL A 17 3.96 -6.24 5.85
CA VAL A 17 5.35 -5.92 5.53
C VAL A 17 5.84 -4.72 6.36
N HIS A 18 5.11 -3.60 6.33
CA HIS A 18 5.54 -2.38 7.02
C HIS A 18 5.53 -2.54 8.54
N CYS A 19 4.55 -3.24 9.11
CA CYS A 19 4.53 -3.53 10.56
C CYS A 19 5.69 -4.42 10.99
N CYS A 20 6.03 -5.44 10.19
CA CYS A 20 7.16 -6.33 10.48
C CYS A 20 8.48 -5.58 10.36
N LEU A 21 8.67 -4.77 9.31
CA LEU A 21 9.86 -3.92 9.15
C LEU A 21 9.99 -2.91 10.28
N PHE A 22 8.91 -2.22 10.65
CA PHE A 22 8.90 -1.27 11.76
C PHE A 22 9.32 -1.94 13.07
N THR A 23 8.72 -3.08 13.40
CA THR A 23 9.02 -3.81 14.63
C THR A 23 10.45 -4.32 14.64
N PHE A 24 10.93 -4.87 13.52
CA PHE A 24 12.32 -5.31 13.37
C PHE A 24 13.29 -4.14 13.55
N THR A 25 13.07 -3.00 12.88
CA THR A 25 13.95 -1.83 13.00
C THR A 25 14.03 -1.33 14.43
N VAL A 26 12.90 -1.25 15.15
CA VAL A 26 12.91 -0.87 16.57
C VAL A 26 13.73 -1.85 17.40
N LEU A 27 13.45 -3.16 17.31
CA LEU A 27 14.15 -4.17 18.10
C LEU A 27 15.65 -4.22 17.76
N PHE A 28 16.01 -4.08 16.48
CA PHE A 28 17.38 -4.11 16.02
C PHE A 28 18.16 -2.88 16.50
N CYS A 29 17.59 -1.68 16.40
CA CYS A 29 18.21 -0.46 16.93
C CYS A 29 18.37 -0.51 18.45
N LEU A 30 17.34 -0.93 19.18
CA LEU A 30 17.43 -1.09 20.65
C LEU A 30 18.51 -2.09 21.04
N ARG A 31 18.72 -3.15 20.25
CA ARG A 31 19.79 -4.11 20.49
C ARG A 31 21.16 -3.52 20.21
N LEU A 32 21.31 -2.75 19.12
CA LEU A 32 22.57 -2.08 18.78
C LEU A 32 22.95 -0.99 19.78
N ASP A 33 21.96 -0.40 20.45
CA ASP A 33 22.15 0.57 21.53
C ASP A 33 22.30 -0.09 22.91
N ASP A 34 22.40 -1.42 22.98
CA ASP A 34 22.50 -2.21 24.21
C ASP A 34 21.39 -1.92 25.25
N TYR A 35 20.21 -1.44 24.81
CA TYR A 35 19.03 -1.29 25.68
C TYR A 35 18.34 -2.62 25.97
N ILE A 36 18.52 -3.61 25.09
CA ILE A 36 17.98 -4.97 25.23
C ILE A 36 19.07 -6.00 24.96
N ASP A 37 19.12 -7.07 25.74
CA ASP A 37 20.09 -8.17 25.57
C ASP A 37 19.51 -9.40 24.87
N TRP A 38 18.44 -9.20 24.10
CA TRP A 38 17.76 -10.32 23.43
C TRP A 38 18.65 -10.94 22.34
N PRO A 39 18.58 -12.27 22.15
CA PRO A 39 19.33 -12.92 21.08
C PRO A 39 18.83 -12.44 19.71
N TYR A 40 19.72 -12.35 18.73
CA TYR A 40 19.36 -11.93 17.36
C TYR A 40 18.26 -12.81 16.76
N TRP A 41 18.17 -14.07 17.15
CA TRP A 41 17.07 -14.97 16.78
C TRP A 41 15.68 -14.43 17.13
N VAL A 42 15.54 -13.75 18.27
CA VAL A 42 14.26 -13.13 18.68
C VAL A 42 14.03 -11.82 17.93
N ILE A 43 15.07 -11.05 17.70
CA ILE A 43 15.01 -9.75 17.00
C ILE A 43 14.53 -9.94 15.54
N PHE A 44 14.93 -11.03 14.89
CA PHE A 44 14.55 -11.34 13.50
C PHE A 44 13.15 -11.94 13.34
N ILE A 45 12.47 -12.34 14.43
CA ILE A 45 11.12 -12.95 14.38
C ILE A 45 10.11 -12.16 13.53
N PRO A 46 10.00 -10.81 13.64
CA PRO A 46 9.05 -10.07 12.81
C PRO A 46 9.25 -10.29 11.31
N LEU A 47 10.50 -10.36 10.84
CA LEU A 47 10.79 -10.62 9.42
C LEU A 47 10.38 -12.03 9.03
N TRP A 48 10.70 -13.02 9.86
CA TRP A 48 10.33 -14.42 9.59
C TRP A 48 8.83 -14.66 9.65
N VAL A 49 8.09 -13.95 10.50
CA VAL A 49 6.63 -13.96 10.50
C VAL A 49 6.09 -13.48 9.15
N TRP A 50 6.61 -12.37 8.62
CA TRP A 50 6.25 -11.90 7.28
C TRP A 50 6.55 -12.96 6.20
N LYS A 51 7.76 -13.53 6.19
CA LYS A 51 8.12 -14.58 5.21
C LYS A 51 7.23 -15.81 5.34
N SER A 52 6.95 -16.26 6.56
CA SER A 52 6.09 -17.41 6.83
C SER A 52 4.67 -17.21 6.32
N ILE A 53 4.10 -16.01 6.50
CA ILE A 53 2.78 -15.66 5.95
C ILE A 53 2.80 -15.70 4.42
N ALA A 54 3.84 -15.15 3.78
CA ALA A 54 3.98 -15.17 2.33
C ALA A 54 4.12 -16.61 1.78
N THR A 55 4.93 -17.45 2.43
CA THR A 55 5.10 -18.86 2.08
C THR A 55 3.81 -19.64 2.26
N LEU A 56 3.09 -19.46 3.38
CA LEU A 56 1.80 -20.10 3.62
C LEU A 56 0.77 -19.69 2.55
N GLY A 57 0.71 -18.39 2.22
CA GLY A 57 -0.15 -17.87 1.17
C GLY A 57 0.13 -18.52 -0.19
N ALA A 58 1.40 -18.72 -0.53
CA ALA A 58 1.81 -19.38 -1.77
C ALA A 58 1.52 -20.89 -1.77
N ILE A 59 1.70 -21.59 -0.63
CA ILE A 59 1.34 -23.01 -0.49
C ILE A 59 -0.16 -23.20 -0.70
N VAL A 60 -1.00 -22.40 -0.04
CA VAL A 60 -2.46 -22.44 -0.23
C VAL A 60 -2.83 -22.14 -1.68
N GLY A 61 -2.20 -21.12 -2.29
CA GLY A 61 -2.38 -20.80 -3.71
C GLY A 61 -2.01 -21.98 -4.64
N ALA A 62 -0.91 -22.68 -4.37
CA ALA A 62 -0.49 -23.86 -5.12
C ALA A 62 -1.46 -25.04 -4.96
N ILE A 63 -1.98 -25.28 -3.76
CA ILE A 63 -3.00 -26.31 -3.51
C ILE A 63 -4.26 -26.01 -4.32
N VAL A 64 -4.74 -24.76 -4.27
CA VAL A 64 -5.92 -24.32 -5.04
C VAL A 64 -5.68 -24.48 -6.55
N TRP A 65 -4.50 -24.09 -7.04
CA TRP A 65 -4.11 -24.23 -8.45
C TRP A 65 -4.11 -25.69 -8.92
N CYS A 66 -3.66 -26.62 -8.08
CA CYS A 66 -3.68 -28.05 -8.36
C CYS A 66 -5.09 -28.64 -8.29
N ARG A 67 -5.91 -28.20 -7.33
CA ARG A 67 -7.27 -28.71 -7.11
C ARG A 67 -8.25 -28.32 -8.21
N TYR A 68 -8.04 -27.17 -8.86
CA TYR A 68 -8.95 -26.59 -9.84
C TYR A 68 -8.25 -26.30 -11.18
N PRO A 69 -8.10 -27.31 -12.06
CA PRO A 69 -7.41 -27.16 -13.34
C PRO A 69 -8.05 -26.15 -14.29
N HIS A 70 -9.35 -25.87 -14.14
CA HIS A 70 -10.08 -24.90 -14.96
C HIS A 70 -9.49 -23.49 -14.90
N TYR A 71 -8.81 -23.13 -13.80
CA TYR A 71 -8.13 -21.84 -13.65
C TYR A 71 -6.95 -21.64 -14.60
N ARG A 72 -6.49 -22.69 -15.27
CA ARG A 72 -5.40 -22.62 -16.27
C ARG A 72 -5.86 -22.01 -17.59
N VAL A 73 -7.15 -22.06 -17.88
CA VAL A 73 -7.74 -21.64 -19.17
C VAL A 73 -8.40 -20.24 -19.05
N GLU A 74 -8.58 -19.76 -17.82
CA GLU A 74 -9.31 -18.52 -17.51
C GLU A 74 -8.38 -17.29 -17.48
N GLY A 75 -8.34 -16.55 -18.59
CA GLY A 75 -7.73 -15.21 -18.70
C GLY A 75 -6.30 -15.11 -18.15
N ASP A 76 -6.04 -14.07 -17.34
CA ASP A 76 -4.72 -13.75 -16.77
C ASP A 76 -4.33 -14.60 -15.54
N SER A 77 -5.15 -15.58 -15.15
CA SER A 77 -4.93 -16.39 -13.94
C SER A 77 -3.58 -17.12 -13.96
N TYR A 78 -3.17 -17.59 -15.14
CA TYR A 78 -1.87 -18.25 -15.34
C TYR A 78 -0.69 -17.31 -15.10
N ALA A 79 -0.77 -16.07 -15.57
CA ALA A 79 0.26 -15.06 -15.32
C ALA A 79 0.32 -14.68 -13.84
N HIS A 80 -0.82 -14.55 -13.17
CA HIS A 80 -0.86 -14.25 -11.73
C HIS A 80 -0.27 -15.38 -10.88
N PHE A 81 -0.53 -16.64 -11.23
CA PHE A 81 0.09 -17.78 -10.55
C PHE A 81 1.62 -17.79 -10.72
N LYS A 82 2.12 -17.54 -11.95
CA LYS A 82 3.56 -17.38 -12.19
C LYS A 82 4.18 -16.24 -11.38
N ALA A 83 3.51 -15.10 -11.30
CA ALA A 83 3.95 -13.97 -10.48
C ALA A 83 4.05 -14.35 -8.99
N MET A 84 3.08 -15.12 -8.49
CA MET A 84 3.12 -15.64 -7.12
C MET A 84 4.34 -16.54 -6.88
N LEU A 85 4.68 -17.42 -7.83
CA LEU A 85 5.88 -18.27 -7.73
C LEU A 85 7.18 -17.47 -7.77
N ILE A 86 7.27 -16.47 -8.65
CA ILE A 86 8.42 -15.55 -8.71
C ILE A 86 8.57 -14.83 -7.37
N SER A 87 7.48 -14.26 -6.85
CA SER A 87 7.47 -13.59 -5.55
C SER A 87 7.87 -14.53 -4.41
N LEU A 88 7.36 -15.77 -4.39
CA LEU A 88 7.75 -16.79 -3.42
C LEU A 88 9.25 -17.08 -3.48
N SER A 89 9.81 -17.25 -4.69
CA SER A 89 11.24 -17.52 -4.85
C SER A 89 12.11 -16.40 -4.28
N LEU A 90 11.72 -15.15 -4.48
CA LEU A 90 12.38 -14.01 -3.86
C LEU A 90 12.24 -14.03 -2.33
N HIS A 91 11.06 -14.31 -1.79
CA HIS A 91 10.89 -14.40 -0.33
C HIS A 91 11.78 -15.49 0.29
N LEU A 92 11.97 -16.62 -0.38
CA LEU A 92 12.87 -17.69 0.08
C LEU A 92 14.35 -17.28 0.00
N ILE A 93 14.75 -16.54 -1.04
CA ILE A 93 16.10 -15.99 -1.15
C ILE A 93 16.36 -14.95 -0.05
N LEU A 94 15.40 -14.05 0.22
CA LEU A 94 15.49 -13.10 1.32
C LEU A 94 15.55 -13.81 2.67
N LEU A 95 14.73 -14.85 2.88
CA LEU A 95 14.76 -15.65 4.11
C LEU A 95 16.14 -16.32 4.31
N MET A 96 16.75 -16.85 3.24
CA MET A 96 18.10 -17.41 3.29
C MET A 96 19.13 -16.37 3.73
N PHE A 97 19.06 -15.15 3.17
CA PHE A 97 19.90 -14.03 3.63
C PHE A 97 19.67 -13.70 5.11
N GLU A 98 18.40 -13.57 5.54
CA GLU A 98 18.04 -13.22 6.92
C GLU A 98 18.57 -14.26 7.93
N LEU A 99 18.48 -15.55 7.60
CA LEU A 99 19.02 -16.63 8.44
C LEU A 99 20.56 -16.57 8.53
N LEU A 100 21.25 -16.36 7.41
CA LEU A 100 22.71 -16.22 7.39
C LEU A 100 23.19 -14.96 8.12
N ALA A 101 22.44 -13.86 8.03
CA ALA A 101 22.72 -12.62 8.74
C ALA A 101 22.52 -12.78 10.25
N CYS A 102 21.43 -13.42 10.67
CA CYS A 102 21.17 -13.73 12.08
C CYS A 102 22.25 -14.65 12.67
N ASP A 103 22.66 -15.69 11.94
CA ASP A 103 23.75 -16.56 12.38
C ASP A 103 25.08 -15.79 12.47
N ARG A 104 25.39 -14.93 11.49
CA ARG A 104 26.62 -14.11 11.53
C ARG A 104 26.65 -13.16 12.72
N LEU A 105 25.53 -12.49 12.99
CA LEU A 105 25.40 -11.57 14.13
C LEU A 105 25.52 -12.30 15.47
N THR A 106 25.11 -13.58 15.53
CA THR A 106 25.16 -14.37 16.75
C THR A 106 26.52 -15.04 16.98
N SER A 107 27.06 -15.71 15.96
CA SER A 107 28.21 -16.63 16.10
C SER A 107 29.52 -16.04 15.60
N GLY A 108 29.46 -15.06 14.71
CA GLY A 108 30.62 -14.42 14.11
C GLY A 108 31.47 -15.28 13.17
N ARG A 109 30.98 -16.46 12.76
CA ARG A 109 31.81 -17.53 12.18
C ARG A 109 32.22 -17.31 10.71
N HIS A 110 31.39 -16.69 9.90
CA HIS A 110 31.57 -16.58 8.44
C HIS A 110 31.68 -15.14 7.97
N LEU A 111 32.16 -14.93 6.75
CA LEU A 111 32.29 -13.59 6.16
C LEU A 111 30.93 -13.03 5.72
N TRP A 112 30.74 -11.70 5.79
CA TRP A 112 29.55 -11.02 5.28
C TRP A 112 29.36 -11.23 3.78
N VAL A 113 30.44 -11.36 3.00
CA VAL A 113 30.35 -11.72 1.57
C VAL A 113 29.54 -13.00 1.37
N LEU A 114 29.74 -14.03 2.20
CA LEU A 114 28.96 -15.27 2.12
C LEU A 114 27.49 -15.05 2.51
N VAL A 115 27.23 -14.21 3.52
CA VAL A 115 25.88 -13.84 3.95
C VAL A 115 25.10 -13.19 2.81
N PHE A 116 25.75 -12.36 2.00
CA PHE A 116 25.12 -11.58 0.93
C PHE A 116 25.00 -12.32 -0.42
N ILE A 117 25.61 -13.49 -0.60
CA ILE A 117 25.47 -14.32 -1.83
C ILE A 117 24.00 -14.50 -2.26
N PRO A 118 23.04 -14.82 -1.36
CA PRO A 118 21.62 -14.94 -1.74
C PRO A 118 21.08 -13.66 -2.38
N LEU A 119 21.39 -12.48 -1.82
CA LEU A 119 20.92 -11.20 -2.35
C LEU A 119 21.59 -10.83 -3.67
N ILE A 120 22.88 -11.13 -3.83
CA ILE A 120 23.60 -10.90 -5.09
C ILE A 120 22.96 -11.75 -6.20
N PHE A 121 22.75 -13.05 -5.97
CA PHE A 121 22.06 -13.92 -6.92
C PHE A 121 20.61 -13.47 -7.16
N GLY A 122 19.89 -13.12 -6.09
CA GLY A 122 18.52 -12.64 -6.14
C GLY A 122 18.36 -11.35 -6.94
N SER A 123 19.32 -10.43 -6.88
CA SER A 123 19.29 -9.18 -7.65
C SER A 123 19.42 -9.41 -9.15
N VAL A 124 20.31 -10.33 -9.58
CA VAL A 124 20.43 -10.74 -10.98
C VAL A 124 19.15 -11.42 -11.47
N ALA A 125 18.60 -12.35 -10.69
CA ALA A 125 17.33 -13.00 -11.00
C ALA A 125 16.17 -11.99 -11.09
N SER A 126 16.20 -10.96 -10.23
CA SER A 126 15.18 -9.91 -10.18
C SER A 126 15.16 -9.05 -11.44
N VAL A 127 16.29 -8.83 -12.13
CA VAL A 127 16.29 -8.13 -13.43
C VAL A 127 15.42 -8.86 -14.45
N GLY A 128 15.55 -10.19 -14.55
CA GLY A 128 14.70 -11.01 -15.41
C GLY A 128 13.23 -10.98 -14.99
N ALA A 129 12.97 -10.99 -13.68
CA ALA A 129 11.62 -10.88 -13.13
C ALA A 129 10.96 -9.53 -13.45
N CYS A 130 11.70 -8.41 -13.39
CA CYS A 130 11.23 -7.08 -13.79
C CYS A 130 10.83 -7.04 -15.27
N VAL A 131 11.69 -7.53 -16.16
CA VAL A 131 11.39 -7.58 -17.62
C VAL A 131 10.14 -8.41 -17.88
N TRP A 132 10.03 -9.57 -17.21
CA TRP A 132 8.84 -10.40 -17.30
C TRP A 132 7.59 -9.68 -16.77
N ALA A 133 7.68 -8.99 -15.63
CA ALA A 133 6.55 -8.29 -15.03
C ALA A 133 6.04 -7.13 -15.89
N VAL A 134 6.94 -6.32 -16.47
CA VAL A 134 6.60 -5.26 -17.43
C VAL A 134 5.86 -5.82 -18.64
N LYS A 135 6.34 -6.94 -19.19
CA LYS A 135 5.70 -7.58 -20.36
C LYS A 135 4.27 -8.07 -20.07
N HIS A 136 3.95 -8.37 -18.81
CA HIS A 136 2.64 -8.90 -18.41
C HIS A 136 1.80 -7.88 -17.62
N ASP A 137 2.15 -6.58 -17.66
CA ASP A 137 1.45 -5.49 -16.97
C ASP A 137 1.22 -5.78 -15.46
N ARG A 138 2.25 -6.29 -14.80
CA ARG A 138 2.24 -6.60 -13.37
C ARG A 138 3.02 -5.55 -12.59
N SER A 139 2.62 -5.31 -11.35
CA SER A 139 3.46 -4.59 -10.40
C SER A 139 4.62 -5.48 -9.92
N PHE A 140 5.80 -4.89 -9.76
CA PHE A 140 7.05 -5.60 -9.43
C PHE A 140 7.91 -4.83 -8.41
N GLU A 141 7.29 -4.39 -7.32
CA GLU A 141 7.95 -3.52 -6.33
C GLU A 141 9.18 -4.18 -5.68
N LEU A 142 9.08 -5.45 -5.27
CA LEU A 142 10.17 -6.16 -4.58
C LEU A 142 11.29 -6.56 -5.56
N GLU A 143 10.91 -7.04 -6.75
CA GLU A 143 11.83 -7.37 -7.83
C GLU A 143 12.64 -6.13 -8.23
N LEU A 144 11.96 -4.99 -8.42
CA LEU A 144 12.62 -3.74 -8.75
C LEU A 144 13.58 -3.32 -7.65
N PHE A 145 13.15 -3.39 -6.38
CA PHE A 145 14.00 -3.07 -5.24
C PHE A 145 15.27 -3.92 -5.20
N CYS A 146 15.17 -5.24 -5.42
CA CYS A 146 16.34 -6.11 -5.47
C CYS A 146 17.25 -5.80 -6.66
N ALA A 147 16.67 -5.53 -7.84
CA ALA A 147 17.43 -5.25 -9.06
C ALA A 147 18.23 -3.93 -8.97
N VAL A 148 17.60 -2.84 -8.51
CA VAL A 148 18.26 -1.52 -8.42
C VAL A 148 19.33 -1.46 -7.32
N ASN A 149 19.22 -2.30 -6.30
CA ASN A 149 20.18 -2.37 -5.20
C ASN A 149 21.28 -3.43 -5.40
N ALA A 150 21.45 -3.97 -6.62
CA ALA A 150 22.47 -4.99 -6.91
C ALA A 150 23.89 -4.56 -6.47
N LEU A 151 24.28 -3.32 -6.76
CA LEU A 151 25.57 -2.78 -6.35
C LEU A 151 25.68 -2.62 -4.82
N GLN A 152 24.58 -2.23 -4.15
CA GLN A 152 24.55 -2.10 -2.70
C GLN A 152 24.84 -3.44 -2.01
N PHE A 153 24.28 -4.52 -2.54
CA PHE A 153 24.50 -5.88 -2.02
C PHE A 153 25.93 -6.39 -2.23
N VAL A 154 26.71 -5.75 -3.09
CA VAL A 154 28.15 -6.04 -3.26
C VAL A 154 28.99 -5.15 -2.36
N PHE A 155 28.70 -3.85 -2.28
CA PHE A 155 29.52 -2.91 -1.51
C PHE A 155 29.41 -3.12 0.00
N LEU A 156 28.21 -3.40 0.52
CA LEU A 156 28.00 -3.64 1.96
C LEU A 156 28.90 -4.74 2.54
N PRO A 157 28.86 -5.99 2.02
CA PRO A 157 29.67 -7.05 2.60
C PRO A 157 31.18 -6.82 2.45
N LEU A 158 31.61 -6.21 1.34
CA LEU A 158 33.04 -5.88 1.13
C LEU A 158 33.55 -4.89 2.17
N LYS A 159 32.73 -3.87 2.51
CA LYS A 159 33.04 -2.92 3.58
C LYS A 159 32.98 -3.58 4.95
N LEU A 160 31.92 -4.36 5.23
CA LEU A 160 31.73 -5.03 6.52
C LEU A 160 32.82 -6.05 6.85
N ASP A 161 33.38 -6.73 5.84
CA ASP A 161 34.52 -7.65 6.02
C ASP A 161 35.89 -6.95 5.99
N GLY A 162 35.92 -5.62 5.78
CA GLY A 162 37.17 -4.84 5.77
C GLY A 162 38.05 -5.05 4.53
N PHE A 163 37.53 -5.65 3.46
CA PHE A 163 38.26 -5.75 2.19
C PHE A 163 38.48 -4.39 1.52
N VAL A 164 37.66 -3.41 1.90
CA VAL A 164 37.60 -2.10 1.26
C VAL A 164 37.52 -1.01 2.34
N SER A 165 38.37 0.01 2.24
CA SER A 165 38.49 1.10 3.22
C SER A 165 37.71 2.38 2.83
N TRP A 166 36.67 2.27 1.99
CA TRP A 166 35.85 3.42 1.58
C TRP A 166 35.05 4.00 2.74
N SER A 167 34.66 5.28 2.68
CA SER A 167 33.66 5.83 3.59
C SER A 167 32.29 5.17 3.37
N TRP A 168 31.45 5.16 4.40
CA TRP A 168 30.09 4.66 4.34
C TRP A 168 29.23 5.47 3.37
N GLU A 169 29.50 6.77 3.23
CA GLU A 169 28.92 7.60 2.17
C GLU A 169 29.08 6.99 0.77
N VAL A 170 30.28 6.50 0.44
CA VAL A 170 30.60 5.88 -0.87
C VAL A 170 29.92 4.52 -0.99
N VAL A 171 29.90 3.74 0.09
CA VAL A 171 29.23 2.42 0.11
C VAL A 171 27.73 2.57 -0.14
N PHE A 172 27.12 3.70 0.24
CA PHE A 172 25.70 3.99 0.04
C PHE A 172 25.36 4.69 -1.30
N VAL A 173 26.32 4.91 -2.21
CA VAL A 173 26.09 5.51 -3.54
C VAL A 173 24.92 4.89 -4.31
N PRO A 174 24.75 3.55 -4.38
CA PRO A 174 23.59 2.96 -5.03
C PRO A 174 22.25 3.42 -4.43
N LEU A 175 22.14 3.48 -3.10
CA LEU A 175 20.96 3.99 -2.41
C LEU A 175 20.74 5.49 -2.65
N TRP A 176 21.81 6.30 -2.67
CA TRP A 176 21.72 7.73 -3.01
C TRP A 176 21.09 7.94 -4.39
N ILE A 177 21.48 7.14 -5.38
CA ILE A 177 20.91 7.22 -6.74
C ILE A 177 19.40 6.94 -6.70
N VAL A 178 18.97 5.88 -6.00
CA VAL A 178 17.55 5.53 -5.86
C VAL A 178 16.76 6.62 -5.15
N LEU A 179 17.33 7.21 -4.08
CA LEU A 179 16.70 8.31 -3.35
C LEU A 179 16.61 9.59 -4.20
N CYS A 180 17.65 9.92 -4.97
CA CYS A 180 17.61 11.03 -5.91
C CYS A 180 16.51 10.88 -6.95
N LEU A 181 16.36 9.68 -7.55
CA LEU A 181 15.25 9.39 -8.46
C LEU A 181 13.88 9.50 -7.77
N SER A 182 13.80 9.04 -6.52
CA SER A 182 12.58 9.15 -5.72
C SER A 182 12.22 10.60 -5.40
N LEU A 183 13.21 11.47 -5.15
CA LEU A 183 13.00 12.91 -4.96
C LEU A 183 12.44 13.57 -6.22
N VAL A 184 12.91 13.18 -7.41
CA VAL A 184 12.33 13.65 -8.68
C VAL A 184 10.85 13.26 -8.78
N ALA A 185 10.49 12.03 -8.37
CA ALA A 185 9.10 11.58 -8.33
C ALA A 185 8.24 12.34 -7.30
N VAL A 186 8.82 12.71 -6.16
CA VAL A 186 8.17 13.57 -5.15
C VAL A 186 7.91 14.96 -5.73
N LEU A 187 8.91 15.58 -6.37
CA LEU A 187 8.76 16.89 -7.03
C LEU A 187 7.66 16.85 -8.10
N TYR A 188 7.65 15.80 -8.93
CA TYR A 188 6.59 15.58 -9.90
C TYR A 188 5.21 15.49 -9.23
N SER A 189 5.10 14.76 -8.12
CA SER A 189 3.85 14.62 -7.36
C SER A 189 3.36 15.96 -6.80
N ILE A 190 4.27 16.80 -6.29
CA ILE A 190 3.94 18.14 -5.78
C ILE A 190 3.48 19.05 -6.91
N ILE A 191 4.21 19.08 -8.04
CA ILE A 191 3.86 19.91 -9.20
C ILE A 191 2.50 19.48 -9.76
N PHE A 192 2.29 18.17 -9.93
CA PHE A 192 1.02 17.62 -10.41
C PHE A 192 -0.15 17.97 -9.48
N CYS A 193 0.05 17.87 -8.16
CA CYS A 193 -0.92 18.33 -7.18
C CYS A 193 -1.20 19.84 -7.34
N GLY A 194 -0.18 20.68 -7.50
CA GLY A 194 -0.32 22.12 -7.71
C GLY A 194 -1.14 22.47 -8.97
N ILE A 195 -0.90 21.75 -10.07
CA ILE A 195 -1.66 21.92 -11.32
C ILE A 195 -3.13 21.54 -11.11
N LEU A 196 -3.41 20.35 -10.55
CA LEU A 196 -4.77 19.88 -10.33
C LEU A 196 -5.58 20.77 -9.38
N LEU A 197 -4.92 21.41 -8.40
CA LEU A 197 -5.58 22.35 -7.51
C LEU A 197 -6.00 23.64 -8.22
N ARG A 198 -5.22 24.08 -9.22
CA ARG A 198 -5.53 25.28 -10.03
C ARG A 198 -6.53 25.01 -11.16
N THR A 199 -6.65 23.77 -11.63
CA THR A 199 -7.63 23.43 -12.67
C THR A 199 -9.07 23.44 -12.09
N PRO A 200 -9.96 24.33 -12.58
CA PRO A 200 -11.30 24.47 -12.02
C PRO A 200 -12.21 23.27 -12.32
N GLU A 201 -11.99 22.55 -13.42
CA GLU A 201 -12.86 21.46 -13.90
C GLU A 201 -12.59 20.08 -13.26
N VAL A 202 -11.65 19.98 -12.33
CA VAL A 202 -11.27 18.71 -11.70
C VAL A 202 -12.16 18.42 -10.48
N SER A 203 -12.66 17.19 -10.38
CA SER A 203 -13.48 16.74 -9.24
C SER A 203 -12.76 16.93 -7.89
N HIS A 204 -13.50 17.33 -6.85
CA HIS A 204 -12.99 17.48 -5.49
C HIS A 204 -12.31 16.20 -4.96
N GLN A 205 -12.79 15.02 -5.38
CA GLN A 205 -12.20 13.74 -4.98
C GLN A 205 -10.81 13.52 -5.59
N GLN A 206 -10.62 13.92 -6.85
CA GLN A 206 -9.31 13.83 -7.53
C GLN A 206 -8.31 14.82 -6.92
N LYS A 207 -8.75 16.04 -6.61
CA LYS A 207 -7.91 17.04 -5.90
C LYS A 207 -7.46 16.52 -4.53
N LYS A 208 -8.37 15.95 -3.74
CA LYS A 208 -8.05 15.35 -2.44
C LYS A 208 -7.09 14.18 -2.57
N SER A 209 -7.26 13.33 -3.60
CA SER A 209 -6.35 12.22 -3.87
C SER A 209 -4.94 12.70 -4.23
N ALA A 210 -4.83 13.77 -5.03
CA ALA A 210 -3.54 14.34 -5.41
C ALA A 210 -2.81 14.96 -4.21
N ILE A 211 -3.52 15.70 -3.34
CA ILE A 211 -2.98 16.23 -2.08
C ILE A 211 -2.48 15.09 -1.20
N ASN A 212 -3.32 14.07 -0.97
CA ASN A 212 -2.95 12.94 -0.12
C ASN A 212 -1.73 12.18 -0.66
N SER A 213 -1.63 12.02 -1.98
CA SER A 213 -0.49 11.39 -2.63
C SER A 213 0.80 12.21 -2.48
N ALA A 214 0.73 13.53 -2.71
CA ALA A 214 1.88 14.42 -2.56
C ALA A 214 2.38 14.46 -1.10
N ILE A 215 1.47 14.60 -0.13
CA ILE A 215 1.80 14.58 1.30
C ILE A 215 2.41 13.22 1.68
N GLY A 216 1.79 12.11 1.23
CA GLY A 216 2.29 10.76 1.48
C GLY A 216 3.72 10.57 0.97
N ASN A 217 3.98 10.93 -0.28
CA ASN A 217 5.31 10.80 -0.89
C ASN A 217 6.36 11.68 -0.19
N CYS A 218 6.02 12.91 0.21
CA CYS A 218 6.91 13.76 1.00
C CYS A 218 7.21 13.16 2.37
N ALA A 219 6.18 12.69 3.06
CA ALA A 219 6.28 12.15 4.42
C ALA A 219 6.99 10.78 4.47
N THR A 220 7.20 10.12 3.33
CA THR A 220 7.99 8.89 3.24
C THR A 220 9.40 9.12 2.70
N VAL A 221 9.57 9.85 1.59
CA VAL A 221 10.89 9.95 0.93
C VAL A 221 11.83 10.89 1.68
N LEU A 222 11.35 12.03 2.17
CA LEU A 222 12.20 13.01 2.86
C LEU A 222 12.78 12.44 4.16
N PRO A 223 12.00 11.77 5.03
CA PRO A 223 12.60 11.23 6.25
C PRO A 223 13.50 10.01 5.97
N ILE A 224 13.27 9.21 4.92
CA ILE A 224 14.25 8.18 4.49
C ILE A 224 15.57 8.82 4.05
N LEU A 225 15.54 9.94 3.32
CA LEU A 225 16.74 10.68 2.95
C LEU A 225 17.51 11.16 4.19
N VAL A 226 16.79 11.76 5.15
CA VAL A 226 17.40 12.22 6.40
C VAL A 226 18.01 11.05 7.18
N PHE A 227 17.31 9.93 7.28
CA PHE A 227 17.86 8.71 7.88
C PHE A 227 19.16 8.27 7.18
N GLN A 228 19.19 8.26 5.85
CA GLN A 228 20.36 7.84 5.09
C GLN A 228 21.57 8.74 5.36
N VAL A 229 21.37 10.06 5.47
CA VAL A 229 22.42 11.02 5.84
C VAL A 229 22.92 10.76 7.25
N LEU A 230 22.02 10.66 8.22
CA LEU A 230 22.37 10.44 9.63
C LEU A 230 23.08 9.08 9.84
N LEU A 231 22.68 8.05 9.08
CA LEU A 231 23.31 6.74 9.16
C LEU A 231 24.72 6.75 8.58
N ALA A 232 24.93 7.40 7.43
CA ALA A 232 26.27 7.52 6.84
C ALA A 232 27.21 8.27 7.79
N ASP A 233 26.76 9.41 8.32
CA ASP A 233 27.53 10.21 9.28
C ASP A 233 27.87 9.43 10.55
N LYS A 234 26.88 8.74 11.15
CA LYS A 234 27.12 7.91 12.34
C LYS A 234 28.10 6.77 12.09
N LEU A 235 28.07 6.15 10.90
CA LEU A 235 28.94 5.02 10.59
C LEU A 235 30.37 5.44 10.22
N ASP A 236 30.55 6.64 9.66
CA ASP A 236 31.87 7.20 9.33
C ASP A 236 32.53 7.90 10.53
N ASN A 237 31.73 8.54 11.41
CA ASN A 237 32.21 9.26 12.59
C ASN A 237 31.96 8.47 13.88
N GLU A 238 32.97 7.74 14.35
CA GLU A 238 32.90 6.95 15.60
C GLU A 238 32.65 7.80 16.87
N ASN A 239 32.85 9.12 16.81
CA ASN A 239 32.70 10.03 17.95
C ASN A 239 31.26 10.58 18.12
N LEU A 240 30.30 10.17 17.29
CA LEU A 240 28.93 10.65 17.40
C LEU A 240 28.14 9.80 18.41
N ASP A 241 28.01 10.28 19.64
CA ASP A 241 27.32 9.59 20.77
C ASP A 241 25.79 9.43 20.61
N TRP A 242 25.25 9.65 19.41
CA TRP A 242 23.81 9.54 19.17
C TRP A 242 23.39 8.07 19.13
N PRO A 243 22.33 7.66 19.83
CA PRO A 243 21.87 6.27 19.77
C PRO A 243 21.29 5.93 18.38
N PHE A 244 21.46 4.69 17.94
CA PHE A 244 20.94 4.16 16.67
C PHE A 244 19.42 4.30 16.56
N ILE A 245 18.67 4.22 17.68
CA ILE A 245 17.23 4.49 17.68
C ILE A 245 16.91 5.94 17.29
N GLY A 246 17.74 6.90 17.71
CA GLY A 246 17.62 8.31 17.34
C GLY A 246 17.92 8.53 15.86
N VAL A 247 19.00 7.90 15.37
CA VAL A 247 19.36 7.92 13.94
C VAL A 247 18.27 7.29 13.08
N ALA A 248 17.66 6.18 13.53
CA ALA A 248 16.56 5.49 12.84
C ALA A 248 15.21 6.20 12.94
N GLY A 249 15.06 7.25 13.76
CA GLY A 249 13.80 7.98 13.97
C GLY A 249 13.08 8.40 12.68
N PRO A 250 13.77 9.03 11.70
CA PRO A 250 13.17 9.39 10.41
C PRO A 250 12.70 8.17 9.59
N LEU A 251 13.42 7.06 9.63
CA LEU A 251 13.01 5.81 8.98
C LEU A 251 11.75 5.23 9.65
N LEU A 252 11.70 5.22 10.98
CA LEU A 252 10.54 4.77 11.75
C LEU A 252 9.30 5.62 11.45
N LEU A 253 9.47 6.95 11.32
CA LEU A 253 8.39 7.85 10.89
C LEU A 253 7.88 7.47 9.49
N SER A 254 8.78 7.20 8.55
CA SER A 254 8.41 6.81 7.18
C SER A 254 7.66 5.47 7.16
N LEU A 255 8.14 4.49 7.93
CA LEU A 255 7.48 3.19 8.06
C LEU A 255 6.10 3.33 8.72
N PHE A 256 5.96 4.18 9.74
CA PHE A 256 4.67 4.49 10.36
C PHE A 256 3.70 5.12 9.37
N VAL A 257 4.16 6.09 8.57
CA VAL A 257 3.35 6.69 7.50
C VAL A 257 2.95 5.62 6.46
N LEU A 258 3.84 4.70 6.07
CA LEU A 258 3.51 3.60 5.15
C LEU A 258 2.48 2.62 5.74
N ILE A 259 2.50 2.37 7.05
CA ILE A 259 1.46 1.60 7.75
C ILE A 259 0.10 2.31 7.60
N LEU A 260 0.05 3.63 7.84
CA LEU A 260 -1.18 4.41 7.67
C LEU A 260 -1.66 4.44 6.21
N LEU A 261 -0.75 4.59 5.25
CA LEU A 261 -1.07 4.58 3.82
C LEU A 261 -1.53 3.21 3.32
N SER A 262 -1.23 2.11 4.03
CA SER A 262 -1.69 0.76 3.68
C SER A 262 -3.23 0.62 3.77
N PHE A 263 -3.92 1.50 4.50
CA PHE A 263 -5.39 1.56 4.55
C PHE A 263 -6.03 2.26 3.34
N ASN A 264 -5.22 2.90 2.48
CA ASN A 264 -5.68 3.60 1.29
C ASN A 264 -4.96 3.11 0.02
N ALA A 265 -4.32 1.94 0.11
CA ALA A 265 -3.50 1.36 -0.94
C ALA A 265 -4.36 0.45 -1.82
N LYS A 266 -4.95 1.03 -2.87
CA LYS A 266 -5.67 0.26 -3.90
C LYS A 266 -4.76 -0.81 -4.52
N GLY A 267 -5.28 -2.03 -4.65
CA GLY A 267 -4.61 -3.12 -5.36
C GLY A 267 -3.79 -4.04 -4.45
N GLY A 268 -4.46 -5.05 -3.87
CA GLY A 268 -3.81 -6.19 -3.23
C GLY A 268 -3.46 -7.30 -4.24
N ASN A 269 -2.57 -8.20 -3.84
CA ASN A 269 -2.29 -9.41 -4.64
C ASN A 269 -3.56 -10.27 -4.71
N LYS A 270 -4.14 -10.40 -5.91
CA LYS A 270 -5.35 -11.22 -6.19
C LYS A 270 -5.18 -12.72 -5.89
N TRP A 271 -3.96 -13.17 -5.58
CA TRP A 271 -3.64 -14.54 -5.19
C TRP A 271 -3.17 -14.67 -3.73
N TRP A 272 -3.34 -13.63 -2.92
CA TRP A 272 -3.11 -13.72 -1.47
C TRP A 272 -3.98 -14.82 -0.87
N PHE A 273 -3.36 -15.92 -0.43
CA PHE A 273 -4.04 -17.17 -0.01
C PHE A 273 -4.99 -17.78 -1.06
N GLY A 274 -4.76 -17.55 -2.35
CA GLY A 274 -5.66 -18.01 -3.42
C GLY A 274 -7.05 -17.35 -3.39
N ILE A 275 -7.22 -16.27 -2.62
CA ILE A 275 -8.49 -15.55 -2.49
C ILE A 275 -8.71 -14.69 -3.75
N ARG A 276 -9.68 -15.07 -4.59
CA ARG A 276 -10.03 -14.35 -5.83
C ARG A 276 -10.86 -13.06 -5.63
N LYS A 277 -11.09 -12.65 -4.37
CA LYS A 277 -11.82 -11.43 -3.96
C LYS A 277 -10.86 -10.47 -3.25
N SER A 278 -11.26 -9.21 -3.06
CA SER A 278 -10.49 -8.35 -2.15
C SER A 278 -10.51 -8.96 -0.73
N PHE A 279 -9.38 -8.88 -0.03
CA PHE A 279 -9.23 -9.50 1.29
C PHE A 279 -10.34 -9.09 2.26
N CYS A 280 -10.76 -7.81 2.23
CA CYS A 280 -11.84 -7.33 3.07
C CYS A 280 -13.22 -7.86 2.64
N GLN A 281 -13.48 -8.09 1.35
CA GLN A 281 -14.70 -8.79 0.92
C GLN A 281 -14.71 -10.25 1.38
N PHE A 282 -13.55 -10.92 1.37
CA PHE A 282 -13.43 -12.26 1.93
C PHE A 282 -13.65 -12.24 3.44
N LEU A 283 -13.01 -11.31 4.17
CA LEU A 283 -13.10 -11.20 5.62
C LEU A 283 -14.52 -10.88 6.08
N LEU A 284 -15.22 -9.97 5.38
CA LEU A 284 -16.64 -9.68 5.61
C LEU A 284 -17.53 -10.90 5.31
N SER A 285 -17.19 -11.72 4.29
CA SER A 285 -17.96 -12.94 4.01
C SER A 285 -17.72 -14.09 4.99
N VAL A 286 -16.61 -14.07 5.73
CA VAL A 286 -16.25 -15.09 6.73
C VAL A 286 -16.64 -14.67 8.14
N LEU A 287 -16.75 -13.36 8.41
CA LEU A 287 -17.12 -12.80 9.71
C LEU A 287 -18.47 -12.07 9.63
N PRO A 288 -19.61 -12.76 9.88
CA PRO A 288 -20.95 -12.17 9.79
C PRO A 288 -21.15 -10.97 10.73
N CYS A 289 -20.53 -10.97 11.92
CA CYS A 289 -20.61 -9.84 12.86
C CYS A 289 -19.96 -8.56 12.30
N LEU A 290 -18.90 -8.69 11.50
CA LEU A 290 -18.23 -7.56 10.86
C LEU A 290 -19.02 -7.08 9.64
N GLN A 291 -19.74 -7.99 8.98
CA GLN A 291 -20.67 -7.67 7.90
C GLN A 291 -21.84 -6.84 8.39
N GLU A 292 -22.45 -7.19 9.53
CA GLU A 292 -23.51 -6.37 10.14
C GLU A 292 -23.01 -4.96 10.51
N TYR A 293 -21.81 -4.85 11.08
CA TYR A 293 -21.22 -3.55 11.43
C TYR A 293 -20.86 -2.70 10.19
N GLY A 294 -20.43 -3.34 9.10
CA GLY A 294 -20.11 -2.69 7.83
C GLY A 294 -21.33 -2.23 7.03
N ASN A 295 -22.51 -2.81 7.28
CA ASN A 295 -23.76 -2.47 6.62
C ASN A 295 -24.50 -1.27 7.25
N ILE A 296 -24.02 -0.77 8.39
CA ILE A 296 -24.57 0.41 9.05
C ILE A 296 -23.91 1.66 8.44
N SER A 297 -24.48 2.18 7.34
CA SER A 297 -24.11 3.49 6.82
C SER A 297 -24.94 4.58 7.50
N TYR A 298 -24.31 5.42 8.32
CA TYR A 298 -24.96 6.60 8.88
C TYR A 298 -25.14 7.65 7.77
N HIS A 299 -26.38 7.84 7.31
CA HIS A 299 -26.76 9.05 6.59
C HIS A 299 -26.95 10.17 7.61
N THR A 300 -25.98 11.09 7.72
CA THR A 300 -26.22 12.37 8.40
C THR A 300 -27.19 13.18 7.56
N GLU A 301 -28.46 13.23 7.98
CA GLU A 301 -29.44 14.22 7.54
C GLU A 301 -28.98 15.61 7.99
N SER A 302 -27.99 16.18 7.30
CA SER A 302 -27.60 17.59 7.48
C SER A 302 -27.72 18.39 6.19
N ALA A 303 -28.35 17.81 5.16
CA ALA A 303 -28.65 18.47 3.89
C ALA A 303 -30.16 18.52 3.56
N ALA A 304 -31.04 18.11 4.47
CA ALA A 304 -32.50 18.16 4.29
C ALA A 304 -33.18 19.32 5.05
N ALA A 305 -32.44 20.09 5.85
CA ALA A 305 -32.98 21.17 6.68
C ALA A 305 -32.52 22.58 6.25
N ALA A 306 -32.07 22.75 5.01
CA ALA A 306 -31.80 24.06 4.41
C ALA A 306 -32.90 24.40 3.40
N GLY A 307 -34.15 24.51 3.88
CA GLY A 307 -35.28 24.70 2.97
C GLY A 307 -36.61 24.90 3.67
N GLN A 308 -36.68 25.73 4.70
CA GLN A 308 -37.95 26.27 5.18
C GLN A 308 -37.69 27.54 5.99
N ASN A 309 -37.95 28.69 5.37
CA ASN A 309 -38.40 29.91 6.04
C ASN A 309 -39.07 30.80 4.97
N VAL A 310 -40.39 30.95 5.08
CA VAL A 310 -41.22 31.91 4.33
C VAL A 310 -41.66 32.96 5.37
N PRO A 311 -41.68 34.27 5.03
CA PRO A 311 -42.95 34.96 4.75
C PRO A 311 -42.85 35.97 3.59
N LEU A 312 -43.79 35.97 2.63
CA LEU A 312 -44.99 36.81 2.50
C LEU A 312 -44.71 38.30 2.17
N ASP A 313 -45.05 38.71 0.94
CA ASP A 313 -45.85 39.90 0.54
C ASP A 313 -45.41 40.67 -0.73
N THR A 314 -46.43 40.99 -1.53
CA THR A 314 -46.60 42.09 -2.51
C THR A 314 -45.92 42.11 -3.89
N ALA A 315 -46.80 42.24 -4.91
CA ALA A 315 -46.80 43.27 -5.99
C ALA A 315 -46.63 42.82 -7.46
N ALA A 316 -47.60 43.29 -8.26
CA ALA A 316 -47.56 43.70 -9.69
C ALA A 316 -47.24 42.62 -10.75
N VAL A 317 -48.22 42.17 -11.56
CA VAL A 317 -48.79 42.78 -12.78
C VAL A 317 -47.85 42.75 -13.99
N SER A 318 -48.43 42.29 -15.11
CA SER A 318 -48.04 42.46 -16.53
C SER A 318 -46.88 41.62 -17.08
N GLN A 319 -47.17 40.66 -17.97
CA GLN A 319 -47.25 40.97 -19.41
C GLN A 319 -47.86 39.78 -20.19
N LEU A 320 -48.83 40.15 -21.01
CA LEU A 320 -49.50 39.36 -22.03
C LEU A 320 -48.65 39.36 -23.32
N ASP A 321 -48.94 38.34 -24.13
CA ASP A 321 -48.81 38.29 -25.59
C ASP A 321 -47.42 38.13 -26.22
N GLU A 322 -47.15 36.90 -26.67
CA GLU A 322 -46.74 36.71 -28.07
C GLU A 322 -47.32 35.41 -28.66
N PHE A 323 -48.39 35.61 -29.42
CA PHE A 323 -48.89 34.92 -30.62
C PHE A 323 -48.26 33.59 -31.09
N GLU A 324 -49.14 32.57 -31.10
CA GLU A 324 -49.49 31.68 -32.21
C GLU A 324 -48.46 31.36 -33.31
N LYS A 325 -48.11 30.06 -33.44
CA LYS A 325 -48.32 29.22 -34.65
C LYS A 325 -47.57 27.88 -34.52
N PHE A 326 -48.28 26.77 -34.31
CA PHE A 326 -48.53 25.78 -35.36
C PHE A 326 -49.34 24.59 -34.82
N ASP A 327 -50.37 24.29 -35.58
CA ASP A 327 -51.45 23.36 -35.35
C ASP A 327 -51.05 21.90 -35.67
N LYS A 328 -51.77 20.96 -35.06
CA LYS A 328 -51.93 19.52 -35.41
C LYS A 328 -50.72 18.58 -35.30
N LYS A 329 -50.67 17.89 -34.15
CA LYS A 329 -50.83 16.40 -34.10
C LYS A 329 -51.35 15.96 -32.73
N SER A 330 -52.67 16.06 -32.58
CA SER A 330 -53.42 15.43 -31.50
C SER A 330 -53.60 13.93 -31.78
N LYS A 331 -53.72 13.16 -30.69
CA LYS A 331 -54.20 11.77 -30.58
C LYS A 331 -53.17 10.64 -30.72
N LYS A 332 -52.37 10.45 -29.67
CA LYS A 332 -52.11 9.13 -29.04
C LYS A 332 -51.21 9.29 -27.81
N ALA A 333 -51.79 9.64 -26.66
CA ALA A 333 -51.28 9.34 -25.31
C ALA A 333 -52.21 9.93 -24.23
N LEU A 334 -53.51 9.67 -24.35
CA LEU A 334 -54.44 9.83 -23.22
C LEU A 334 -54.45 8.49 -22.48
N SER A 335 -54.33 8.54 -21.15
CA SER A 335 -54.35 7.44 -20.18
C SER A 335 -53.00 6.81 -19.79
N LYS A 336 -52.17 7.57 -19.03
CA LYS A 336 -51.44 7.07 -17.85
C LYS A 336 -50.68 8.21 -17.15
N LYS A 337 -51.40 9.09 -16.45
CA LYS A 337 -50.79 10.04 -15.51
C LYS A 337 -51.81 10.41 -14.43
N ASN A 338 -52.02 9.49 -13.50
CA ASN A 338 -52.65 9.73 -12.21
C ASN A 338 -52.22 8.56 -11.32
N ASP A 339 -51.18 8.78 -10.49
CA ASP A 339 -50.93 8.01 -9.26
C ASP A 339 -49.67 8.51 -8.50
N HIS A 340 -49.40 9.82 -8.53
CA HIS A 340 -48.43 10.42 -7.61
C HIS A 340 -49.19 11.30 -6.63
N LEU A 341 -49.68 10.70 -5.55
CA LEU A 341 -50.00 11.33 -4.25
C LEU A 341 -50.49 10.22 -3.30
N LYS A 342 -49.55 9.43 -2.74
CA LYS A 342 -49.78 8.67 -1.50
C LYS A 342 -48.55 8.77 -0.60
N PRO A 343 -48.71 9.02 0.71
CA PRO A 343 -47.61 9.11 1.67
C PRO A 343 -46.99 7.73 1.91
N VAL A 344 -45.65 7.67 1.91
CA VAL A 344 -44.86 6.45 2.14
C VAL A 344 -44.78 6.19 3.65
N VAL A 345 -45.31 5.06 4.10
CA VAL A 345 -45.12 4.55 5.47
C VAL A 345 -44.02 3.48 5.42
N PRO A 346 -43.02 3.49 6.33
CA PRO A 346 -41.96 2.49 6.32
C PRO A 346 -42.50 1.14 6.79
N ILE A 347 -42.39 0.11 5.94
CA ILE A 347 -42.68 -1.28 6.29
C ILE A 347 -41.43 -1.84 6.98
N ILE A 348 -41.53 -2.07 8.29
CA ILE A 348 -40.58 -2.87 9.06
C ILE A 348 -41.13 -4.30 9.02
N SER A 349 -40.57 -5.17 8.18
CA SER A 349 -40.83 -6.61 8.23
C SER A 349 -39.72 -7.28 9.04
N ILE A 350 -40.03 -7.67 10.27
CA ILE A 350 -39.23 -8.59 11.09
C ILE A 350 -39.85 -9.97 10.86
N ASP A 351 -39.15 -10.86 10.16
CA ASP A 351 -39.53 -12.28 10.10
C ASP A 351 -39.03 -12.96 11.39
N LEU A 352 -39.97 -13.51 12.16
CA LEU A 352 -39.71 -14.47 13.23
C LEU A 352 -39.96 -15.90 12.72
N PRO A 353 -39.29 -16.91 13.30
CA PRO A 353 -39.29 -18.27 12.77
C PRO A 353 -40.53 -19.05 13.20
N ASP A 354 -40.98 -19.95 12.32
CA ASP A 354 -41.69 -21.19 12.68
C ASP A 354 -40.84 -22.39 12.24
#